data_AF-A0A7K0P0G2-F1
#
_entry.id   AF-A0A7K0P0G2-F1
#
_cell.length_a   1.000
_cell.length_b   1.000
_cell.length_c   1.000
_cell.angle_alpha   90.00
_cell.angle_beta   90.00
_cell.angle_gamma   90.00
#
_symmetry.space_group_name_H-M   'P 1'
#
loop_
_entity.id
_entity.type
_entity.pdbx_description
1 polymer ?
#
loop_
_entity_poly.entity_id
_entity_poly.type
_entity_poly.pdbx_seq_one_letter_code
_entity_poly.pdbx_strand_id
1 'polypeptide(L)'
;MNSDGMFRRLNDHLDDAASDEAPLTMSDILDLPDDQRGLARHVMRSLTPLTPDEAAAELDISTDDVMKIVGELSIKGILTIVDGKLKVASLARTTIQSPGGLWGKLGDF
;
A
#
# COMPACT_ATOMS: atom_id res chain seq x y z
N MET A 1 -29.11 30.93 17.77
CA MET A 1 -28.42 29.86 18.52
C MET A 1 -27.78 28.93 17.52
N ASN A 2 -26.46 28.74 17.68
CA ASN A 2 -25.51 28.15 16.74
C ASN A 2 -25.79 26.68 16.37
N SER A 3 -26.24 26.41 15.15
CA SER A 3 -26.26 25.05 14.56
C SER A 3 -25.28 24.87 13.39
N ASP A 4 -24.71 25.95 12.84
CA ASP A 4 -23.78 25.88 11.68
C ASP A 4 -22.34 25.49 12.01
N GLY A 5 -21.96 25.44 13.29
CA GLY A 5 -20.59 25.12 13.70
C GLY A 5 -20.25 23.62 13.71
N MET A 6 -21.23 22.73 13.79
CA MET A 6 -21.00 21.29 13.90
C MET A 6 -20.76 20.62 12.55
N PHE A 7 -21.48 21.04 11.49
CA PHE A 7 -21.28 20.52 10.14
C PHE A 7 -19.95 20.95 9.54
N ARG A 8 -19.47 22.16 9.85
CA ARG A 8 -18.18 22.65 9.37
C ARG A 8 -17.00 21.90 10.00
N ARG A 9 -17.09 21.52 11.27
CA ARG A 9 -16.09 20.64 11.92
C ARG A 9 -16.07 19.24 11.32
N LEU A 10 -17.23 18.69 10.95
CA LEU A 10 -17.30 17.40 10.25
C LEU A 10 -16.68 17.47 8.85
N ASN A 11 -16.87 18.60 8.15
CA ASN A 11 -16.28 18.81 6.82
C ASN A 11 -14.76 19.01 6.88
N ASP A 12 -14.25 19.77 7.85
CA ASP A 12 -12.79 19.88 8.08
C ASP A 12 -12.19 18.52 8.49
N HIS A 13 -12.93 17.68 9.23
CA HIS A 13 -12.46 16.34 9.59
C HIS A 13 -12.52 15.33 8.43
N LEU A 14 -13.34 15.58 7.41
CA LEU A 14 -13.44 14.76 6.20
C LEU A 14 -12.39 15.16 5.15
N ASP A 15 -12.03 16.44 5.07
CA ASP A 15 -10.95 16.92 4.20
C ASP A 15 -9.55 16.59 4.77
N ASP A 16 -9.39 16.58 6.09
CA ASP A 16 -8.12 16.21 6.75
C ASP A 16 -7.92 14.69 6.86
N ALA A 17 -8.99 13.90 6.67
CA ALA A 17 -8.92 12.45 6.58
C ALA A 17 -8.39 11.94 5.23
N ALA A 18 -8.10 12.82 4.27
CA ALA A 18 -7.51 12.46 2.98
C ALA A 18 -5.98 12.27 3.03
N SER A 19 -5.36 12.31 4.21
CA SER A 19 -3.89 12.27 4.36
C SER A 19 -3.34 11.27 5.38
N ASP A 20 -4.14 10.33 5.90
CA ASP A 20 -3.64 9.27 6.79
C ASP A 20 -3.62 7.91 6.09
N GLU A 21 -2.68 7.75 5.16
CA GLU A 21 -2.24 6.44 4.68
C GLU A 21 -1.59 5.70 5.85
N ALA A 22 -2.37 4.85 6.53
CA ALA A 22 -1.84 4.01 7.60
C ALA A 22 -0.63 3.21 7.06
N PRO A 23 0.55 3.31 7.71
CA PRO A 23 1.74 2.59 7.26
C PRO A 23 1.47 1.09 7.28
N LEU A 24 2.03 0.35 6.30
CA LEU A 24 1.91 -1.11 6.25
C LEU A 24 2.31 -1.71 7.61
N THR A 25 1.39 -2.46 8.21
CA THR A 25 1.58 -3.07 9.53
C THR A 25 1.88 -4.57 9.40
N MET A 26 2.46 -5.15 10.45
CA MET A 26 2.72 -6.61 10.50
C MET A 26 1.43 -7.44 10.51
N SER A 27 0.29 -6.85 10.87
CA SER A 27 -1.03 -7.48 10.75
C SER A 27 -1.48 -7.65 9.31
N ASP A 28 -1.17 -6.69 8.43
CA ASP A 28 -1.62 -6.68 7.04
C ASP A 28 -1.03 -7.82 6.20
N ILE A 29 0.09 -8.37 6.66
CA ILE A 29 0.80 -9.46 5.99
C ILE A 29 0.52 -10.84 6.60
N LEU A 30 -0.34 -10.95 7.62
CA LEU A 30 -0.63 -12.23 8.27
C LEU A 30 -1.35 -13.21 7.36
N ASP A 31 -2.22 -12.68 6.49
CA ASP A 31 -3.03 -13.45 5.54
C ASP A 31 -2.25 -13.86 4.28
N LEU A 32 -0.98 -13.45 4.16
CA LEU A 32 -0.13 -13.84 3.04
C LEU A 32 0.37 -15.28 3.20
N PRO A 33 0.58 -16.00 2.08
CA PRO A 33 1.36 -17.24 2.05
C PRO A 33 2.70 -17.08 2.75
N ASP A 34 3.21 -18.18 3.31
CA ASP A 34 4.43 -18.17 4.13
C ASP A 34 5.63 -17.53 3.43
N ASP A 35 5.81 -17.82 2.15
CA ASP A 35 6.94 -17.32 1.34
C ASP A 35 6.83 -15.80 1.12
N GLN A 36 5.64 -15.32 0.73
CA GLN A 36 5.35 -13.89 0.57
C GLN A 36 5.50 -13.13 1.89
N ARG A 37 5.00 -13.74 2.98
CA ARG A 37 5.08 -13.18 4.32
C ARG A 37 6.52 -13.11 4.83
N GLY A 38 7.32 -14.13 4.53
CA GLY A 38 8.75 -14.17 4.85
C GLY A 38 9.49 -13.00 4.23
N LEU A 39 9.33 -12.82 2.91
CA LEU A 39 9.95 -11.72 2.18
C LEU A 39 9.45 -10.35 2.64
N ALA A 40 8.13 -10.17 2.80
CA ALA A 40 7.57 -8.91 3.28
C ALA A 40 8.07 -8.55 4.69
N ARG A 41 8.08 -9.50 5.63
CA ARG A 41 8.65 -9.28 6.97
C ARG A 41 10.11 -8.89 6.93
N HIS A 42 10.88 -9.56 6.06
CA HIS A 42 12.29 -9.32 5.91
C HIS A 42 12.57 -7.88 5.44
N VAL A 43 11.90 -7.46 4.36
CA VAL A 43 12.02 -6.09 3.83
C VAL A 43 11.53 -5.04 4.84
N MET A 44 10.43 -5.30 5.56
CA MET A 44 9.92 -4.38 6.59
C MET A 44 10.86 -4.22 7.79
N ARG A 45 11.66 -5.25 8.11
CA ARG A 45 12.61 -5.22 9.24
C ARG A 45 13.99 -4.73 8.83
N SER A 46 14.32 -4.79 7.55
CA SER A 46 15.63 -4.35 7.07
C SER A 46 15.77 -2.83 7.25
N LEU A 47 16.85 -2.43 7.90
CA LEU A 47 17.21 -1.02 8.06
C LEU A 47 17.79 -0.44 6.76
N THR A 48 18.27 -1.30 5.86
CA THR A 48 18.91 -0.93 4.60
C THR A 48 18.09 -1.43 3.42
N PRO A 49 17.85 -0.60 2.38
CA PRO A 49 17.16 -1.04 1.18
C PRO A 49 17.95 -2.17 0.50
N LEU A 50 17.30 -3.33 0.34
CA LEU A 50 17.89 -4.55 -0.22
C LEU A 50 17.62 -4.66 -1.72
N THR A 51 18.54 -5.27 -2.46
CA THR A 51 18.29 -5.73 -3.83
C THR A 51 17.60 -7.11 -3.81
N PRO A 52 16.94 -7.53 -4.90
CA PRO A 52 16.37 -8.87 -5.00
C PRO A 52 17.41 -9.99 -4.79
N ASP A 53 18.65 -9.79 -5.24
CA ASP A 53 19.74 -10.75 -5.07
C ASP A 53 20.20 -10.88 -3.60
N GLU A 54 20.28 -9.76 -2.88
CA GLU A 54 20.60 -9.76 -1.45
C GLU A 54 19.48 -10.45 -0.65
N ALA A 55 18.21 -10.14 -0.96
CA ALA A 55 17.08 -10.79 -0.32
C ALA A 55 17.01 -12.30 -0.63
N ALA A 56 17.38 -12.71 -1.85
CA ALA A 56 17.49 -14.11 -2.24
C ALA A 56 18.55 -14.85 -1.42
N ALA A 57 19.74 -14.24 -1.26
CA ALA A 57 20.82 -14.79 -0.46
C ALA A 57 20.47 -14.89 1.04
N GLU A 58 19.76 -13.90 1.59
CA GLU A 58 19.38 -13.89 3.01
C GLU A 58 18.23 -14.86 3.34
N LEU A 59 17.35 -15.14 2.38
CA LEU A 59 16.20 -16.05 2.55
C LEU A 59 16.47 -17.47 2.02
N ASP A 60 17.66 -17.73 1.49
CA ASP A 60 18.05 -19.03 0.90
C ASP A 60 17.06 -19.52 -0.18
N ILE A 61 16.59 -18.59 -1.03
CA ILE A 61 15.68 -18.85 -2.15
C ILE A 61 16.27 -18.29 -3.45
N SER A 62 15.77 -18.76 -4.59
CA SER A 62 16.29 -18.29 -5.88
C SER A 62 15.89 -16.83 -6.15
N THR A 63 16.75 -16.07 -6.84
CA THR A 63 16.41 -14.70 -7.29
C THR A 63 15.14 -14.70 -8.14
N ASP A 64 14.94 -15.71 -8.99
CA ASP A 64 13.73 -15.83 -9.82
C ASP A 64 12.47 -15.96 -8.98
N ASP A 65 12.52 -16.71 -7.88
CA ASP A 65 11.39 -16.86 -6.97
C ASP A 65 11.15 -15.59 -6.14
N VAL A 66 12.22 -14.92 -5.69
CA VAL A 66 12.09 -13.58 -5.09
C VAL A 66 11.38 -12.63 -6.06
N MET A 67 11.80 -12.58 -7.32
CA MET A 67 11.19 -11.69 -8.32
C MET A 67 9.72 -12.01 -8.58
N LYS A 68 9.34 -13.29 -8.60
CA LYS A 68 7.91 -13.70 -8.68
C LYS A 68 7.12 -13.23 -7.47
N ILE A 69 7.64 -13.50 -6.26
CA ILE A 69 7.00 -13.11 -5.00
C ILE A 69 6.86 -11.60 -4.91
N VAL A 70 7.89 -10.83 -5.31
CA VAL A 70 7.83 -9.37 -5.37
C VAL A 70 6.79 -8.89 -6.36
N GLY A 71 6.67 -9.53 -7.53
CA GLY A 71 5.61 -9.24 -8.49
C GLY A 71 4.20 -9.43 -7.89
N GLU A 72 3.98 -10.54 -7.20
CA GLU A 72 2.71 -10.83 -6.51
C GLU A 72 2.42 -9.82 -5.38
N LEU A 73 3.43 -9.47 -4.60
CA LEU A 73 3.33 -8.48 -3.52
C LEU A 73 3.16 -7.06 -4.05
N SER A 74 3.66 -6.77 -5.25
CA SER A 74 3.49 -5.48 -5.92
C SER A 74 2.08 -5.28 -6.43
N ILE A 75 1.45 -6.32 -6.98
CA ILE A 75 0.02 -6.29 -7.35
C ILE A 75 -0.85 -6.05 -6.11
N LYS A 76 -0.45 -6.59 -4.96
CA LYS A 76 -1.14 -6.37 -3.67
C LYS A 76 -0.82 -5.02 -3.03
N GLY A 77 0.07 -4.21 -3.62
CA GLY A 77 0.48 -2.92 -3.09
C GLY A 77 1.29 -3.02 -1.79
N ILE A 78 2.01 -4.11 -1.57
CA ILE A 78 2.77 -4.36 -0.33
C ILE A 78 4.25 -4.04 -0.52
N LEU A 79 4.86 -4.55 -1.61
CA LEU A 79 6.26 -4.29 -1.96
C LEU A 79 6.37 -3.72 -3.37
N THR A 80 7.39 -2.93 -3.62
CA THR A 80 7.72 -2.43 -4.95
C THR A 80 9.24 -2.39 -5.15
N ILE A 81 9.67 -2.35 -6.40
CA ILE A 81 11.08 -2.15 -6.76
C ILE A 81 11.25 -0.71 -7.21
N VAL A 82 12.09 0.05 -6.49
CA VAL A 82 12.45 1.43 -6.84
C VAL A 82 13.96 1.51 -6.88
N ASP A 83 14.51 1.98 -8.01
CA ASP A 83 15.96 2.05 -8.27
C ASP A 83 16.67 0.69 -8.07
N GLY A 84 16.01 -0.41 -8.46
CA GLY A 84 16.54 -1.77 -8.31
C GLY A 84 16.52 -2.31 -6.87
N LYS A 85 15.91 -1.58 -5.92
CA LYS A 85 15.83 -1.98 -4.52
C LYS A 85 14.39 -2.25 -4.09
N LEU A 86 14.23 -3.25 -3.23
CA LEU A 86 12.99 -3.61 -2.58
C LEU A 86 12.63 -2.51 -1.58
N LYS A 87 11.44 -1.96 -1.74
CA LYS A 87 10.84 -1.02 -0.81
C LYS A 87 9.45 -1.50 -0.43
N VAL A 88 9.07 -1.24 0.81
CA VAL A 88 7.67 -1.31 1.21
C VAL A 88 6.93 -0.27 0.39
N ALA A 89 5.86 -0.69 -0.28
CA ALA A 89 5.04 0.23 -1.03
C ALA A 89 4.42 1.22 -0.03
N SER A 90 4.71 2.50 -0.21
CA SER A 90 3.85 3.57 0.30
C SER A 90 2.54 3.36 -0.43
N LEU A 91 1.56 2.79 0.25
CA LEU A 91 0.23 2.51 -0.28
C LEU A 91 -0.44 3.84 -0.61
N ALA A 92 -0.10 4.43 -1.76
CA ALA A 92 -1.13 5.00 -2.61
C ALA A 92 -2.02 3.81 -2.97
N ARG A 93 -2.92 3.42 -2.05
CA ARG A 93 -4.14 2.72 -2.43
C ARG A 93 -4.70 3.66 -3.46
N THR A 94 -4.53 3.31 -4.72
CA THR A 94 -5.36 3.83 -5.77
C THR A 94 -6.75 3.46 -5.30
N THR A 95 -7.39 4.41 -4.63
CA THR A 95 -8.83 4.46 -4.56
C THR A 95 -9.23 4.17 -5.98
N ILE A 96 -9.95 3.07 -6.19
CA ILE A 96 -10.63 2.87 -7.44
C ILE A 96 -11.58 4.07 -7.48
N GLN A 97 -11.11 5.17 -8.09
CA GLN A 97 -11.97 6.21 -8.57
C GLN A 97 -12.79 5.49 -9.61
N SER A 98 -13.94 5.01 -9.16
CA SER A 98 -15.01 4.58 -10.03
C SER A 98 -15.04 5.59 -11.18
N PRO A 99 -14.97 5.16 -12.45
CA PRO A 99 -15.07 6.08 -13.57
C PRO A 99 -16.53 6.54 -13.66
N GLY A 100 -16.95 7.36 -12.70
CA GLY A 100 -18.29 7.94 -12.58
C GLY A 100 -18.33 9.42 -12.94
N GLY A 101 -17.21 9.96 -13.43
CA GLY A 101 -17.03 11.37 -13.83
C GLY A 101 -17.89 11.85 -15.01
N LEU A 102 -18.95 11.15 -15.40
CA LEU A 102 -19.90 11.59 -16.41
C LEU A 102 -21.38 11.31 -16.09
N TRP A 103 -21.72 10.47 -15.10
CA TRP A 103 -23.12 10.12 -14.81
C TRP A 103 -23.79 10.97 -13.71
N GLY A 104 -23.01 11.69 -12.90
CA GLY A 104 -23.55 12.60 -11.87
C GLY A 104 -24.21 13.89 -12.40
N LYS A 105 -24.14 14.17 -13.70
CA LYS A 105 -24.69 15.39 -14.32
C LYS A 105 -26.00 15.21 -15.08
N LEU A 106 -26.59 14.00 -15.08
CA LEU A 106 -27.85 13.72 -15.80
C LEU A 106 -29.08 13.63 -14.88
N GLY A 107 -28.93 13.90 -13.59
CA GLY A 107 -30.04 13.89 -12.61
C GLY A 107 -30.65 15.25 -12.29
N ASP A 108 -30.25 16.30 -13.00
CA ASP A 108 -30.75 17.67 -12.78
C ASP A 108 -31.31 18.24 -14.10
N PHE A 109 -32.43 17.66 -14.55
CA PHE A 109 -33.44 18.23 -15.43
C PHE A 109 -34.79 17.56 -15.18
#